data_AF-A0A7X7K292-F1
#
_entry.id   AF-A0A7X7K292-F1
#
_cell.length_a   1.000
_cell.length_b   1.000
_cell.length_c   1.000
_cell.angle_alpha   90.00
_cell.angle_beta   90.00
_cell.angle_gamma   90.00
#
_symmetry.space_group_name_H-M   'P 1'
#
loop_
_entity.id
_entity.type
_entity.pdbx_description
1 polymer ?
#
loop_
_entity_poly.entity_id
_entity_poly.type
_entity_poly.pdbx_seq_one_letter_code
_entity_poly.pdbx_strand_id
1 'polypeptide(L)'
;MRKVLVALVIVLSLLLLTGGVVYAKPNEWATIANHVVRPGETLWCIARGYGVSPWAIAAENGLTNPNRVRPGQHLWIPYVPATLPPGHTCAPQFPDGDVTPPVCTCAAHHTVAPGSNLYRISLLYGVSMWRIAECNGILNLNRVRAGAVLCIPCS
;
A
#
# COMPACT_ATOMS: atom_id res chain seq x y z
N MET A 1 -51.56 34.29 -8.08
CA MET A 1 -50.67 34.32 -6.90
C MET A 1 -50.38 32.91 -6.35
N ARG A 2 -51.30 32.24 -5.63
CA ARG A 2 -51.05 30.96 -4.93
C ARG A 2 -50.41 29.84 -5.79
N LYS A 3 -50.82 29.67 -7.06
CA LYS A 3 -50.24 28.68 -8.00
C LYS A 3 -48.80 29.01 -8.46
N VAL A 4 -48.45 30.30 -8.55
CA VAL A 4 -47.11 30.75 -8.95
C VAL A 4 -46.10 30.52 -7.82
N LEU A 5 -46.53 30.73 -6.56
CA LEU A 5 -45.69 30.47 -5.39
C LEU A 5 -45.31 28.99 -5.27
N VAL A 6 -46.25 28.07 -5.52
CA VAL A 6 -46.00 26.62 -5.47
C VAL A 6 -45.02 26.18 -6.57
N ALA A 7 -45.16 26.70 -7.80
CA ALA A 7 -44.19 26.43 -8.87
C ALA A 7 -42.77 26.95 -8.52
N LEU A 8 -42.66 28.13 -7.91
CA LEU A 8 -41.39 28.70 -7.48
C LEU A 8 -40.69 27.88 -6.39
N VAL A 9 -41.44 27.35 -5.41
CA VAL A 9 -40.89 26.48 -4.35
C VAL A 9 -40.43 25.14 -4.91
N ILE A 10 -41.15 24.54 -5.87
CA ILE A 10 -40.76 23.27 -6.51
C ILE A 10 -39.50 23.44 -7.36
N VAL A 11 -39.39 24.51 -8.15
CA VAL A 11 -38.17 24.80 -8.93
C VAL A 11 -36.97 25.11 -8.04
N LEU A 12 -37.17 25.83 -6.92
CA LEU A 12 -36.09 26.13 -5.97
C LEU A 12 -35.61 24.89 -5.19
N SER A 13 -36.51 23.93 -4.92
CA SER A 13 -36.14 22.64 -4.29
C SER A 13 -35.38 21.68 -5.21
N LEU A 14 -35.56 21.78 -6.54
CA LEU A 14 -34.81 20.98 -7.51
C LEU A 14 -33.33 21.42 -7.67
N LEU A 15 -32.98 22.62 -7.18
CA LEU A 15 -31.65 23.21 -7.30
C LEU A 15 -30.69 22.84 -6.14
N LEU A 16 -31.11 21.95 -5.23
CA LEU A 16 -30.30 21.45 -4.11
C LEU A 16 -29.84 19.99 -4.29
N LEU A 17 -30.04 19.40 -5.47
CA LEU A 17 -29.62 18.03 -5.82
C LEU A 17 -28.35 17.97 -6.69
N THR A 18 -27.52 19.01 -6.69
CA THR A 18 -26.11 18.87 -7.06
C THR A 18 -25.36 18.18 -5.90
N GLY A 19 -25.64 16.88 -5.72
CA GLY A 19 -24.75 16.02 -4.96
C GLY A 19 -23.37 16.15 -5.56
N GLY A 20 -22.43 16.71 -4.79
CA GLY A 20 -21.10 17.02 -5.29
C GLY A 20 -20.49 15.75 -5.86
N VAL A 21 -20.04 15.80 -7.12
CA VAL A 21 -19.23 14.72 -7.68
C VAL A 21 -17.96 14.67 -6.87
N VAL A 22 -17.93 13.77 -5.88
CA VAL A 22 -16.69 13.39 -5.21
C VAL A 22 -15.89 12.65 -6.26
N TYR A 23 -15.07 13.41 -6.99
CA TYR A 23 -13.99 12.85 -7.79
C TYR A 23 -13.07 12.13 -6.81
N ALA A 24 -13.27 10.82 -6.67
CA ALA A 24 -12.30 9.94 -6.04
C ALA A 24 -10.95 10.19 -6.72
N LYS A 25 -9.96 10.62 -5.95
CA LYS A 25 -8.70 11.13 -6.49
C LYS A 25 -7.94 9.96 -7.13
N PRO A 26 -7.49 10.05 -8.39
CA PRO A 26 -6.57 9.07 -8.96
C PRO A 26 -7.01 7.61 -8.77
N ASN A 27 -6.21 6.71 -8.21
CA ASN A 27 -4.82 6.76 -7.75
C ASN A 27 -4.39 7.55 -6.49
N GLU A 28 -5.27 7.67 -5.46
CA GLU A 28 -4.78 7.39 -4.10
C GLU A 28 -4.20 5.97 -4.08
N TRP A 29 -2.88 5.86 -4.10
CA TRP A 29 -2.21 4.59 -3.81
C TRP A 29 -2.46 4.26 -2.35
N ALA A 30 -2.58 2.96 -2.02
CA ALA A 30 -2.74 2.56 -0.62
C ALA A 30 -1.45 2.83 0.15
N THR A 31 -1.52 3.63 1.21
CA THR A 31 -0.43 3.74 2.20
C THR A 31 -0.34 2.42 2.95
N ILE A 32 0.72 1.66 2.69
CA ILE A 32 0.89 0.30 3.24
C ILE A 32 1.63 0.27 4.58
N ALA A 33 2.24 1.38 4.99
CA ALA A 33 2.88 1.51 6.30
C ALA A 33 3.11 2.97 6.72
N ASN A 34 3.27 3.16 8.02
CA ASN A 34 4.00 4.28 8.62
C ASN A 34 5.31 3.73 9.19
N HIS A 35 6.45 4.20 8.69
CA HIS A 35 7.77 3.69 9.04
C HIS A 35 8.55 4.73 9.84
N VAL A 36 9.01 4.38 11.04
CA VAL A 36 9.85 5.25 11.87
C VAL A 36 11.31 4.96 11.57
N VAL A 37 11.98 5.85 10.83
CA VAL A 37 13.38 5.68 10.40
C VAL A 37 14.27 5.38 11.61
N ARG A 38 14.97 4.24 11.57
CA ARG A 38 15.91 3.79 12.61
C ARG A 38 17.32 4.35 12.36
N PRO A 39 18.21 4.36 13.37
CA PRO A 39 19.61 4.73 13.18
C PRO A 39 20.28 3.89 12.08
N GLY A 40 20.90 4.57 11.11
CA GLY A 40 21.59 3.94 9.97
C GLY A 40 20.72 3.63 8.75
N GLU A 41 19.40 3.80 8.83
CA GLU A 41 18.52 3.57 7.67
C GLU A 41 18.58 4.73 6.66
N THR A 42 18.31 4.40 5.39
CA THR A 42 18.26 5.32 4.26
C THR A 42 16.98 5.09 3.48
N LEU A 43 16.46 6.12 2.81
CA LEU A 43 15.23 5.98 2.02
C LEU A 43 15.34 4.85 0.96
N TRP A 44 16.54 4.60 0.44
CA TRP A 44 16.83 3.52 -0.49
C TRP A 44 16.75 2.12 0.12
N CYS A 45 17.23 1.91 1.34
CA CYS A 45 17.13 0.59 1.98
C CYS A 45 15.71 0.30 2.46
N ILE A 46 14.99 1.33 2.91
CA ILE A 46 13.57 1.29 3.28
C ILE A 46 12.75 0.93 2.03
N ALA A 47 12.93 1.68 0.93
CA ALA A 47 12.27 1.42 -0.34
C ALA A 47 12.49 -0.02 -0.86
N ARG A 48 13.72 -0.55 -0.76
CA ARG A 48 14.02 -1.96 -1.08
C ARG A 48 13.33 -2.94 -0.13
N GLY A 49 13.20 -2.62 1.16
CA GLY A 49 12.49 -3.45 2.14
C GLY A 49 11.01 -3.64 1.82
N TYR A 50 10.33 -2.58 1.37
CA TYR A 50 8.91 -2.63 0.96
C TYR A 50 8.70 -3.00 -0.52
N GLY A 51 9.73 -2.95 -1.37
CA GLY A 51 9.62 -3.20 -2.81
C GLY A 51 9.03 -2.04 -3.62
N VAL A 52 9.20 -0.80 -3.14
CA VAL A 52 8.53 0.41 -3.66
C VAL A 52 9.53 1.48 -4.11
N SER A 53 9.07 2.52 -4.79
CA SER A 53 9.93 3.61 -5.28
C SER A 53 10.38 4.52 -4.12
N PRO A 54 11.70 4.77 -3.94
CA PRO A 54 12.17 5.75 -2.97
C PRO A 54 11.70 7.17 -3.34
N TRP A 55 11.51 7.45 -4.62
CA TRP A 55 10.98 8.73 -5.10
C TRP A 55 9.51 8.90 -4.76
N ALA A 56 8.71 7.83 -4.72
CA ALA A 56 7.33 7.89 -4.27
C ALA A 56 7.24 8.12 -2.75
N ILE A 57 8.07 7.44 -1.95
CA ILE A 57 8.15 7.71 -0.50
C ILE A 57 8.60 9.17 -0.28
N ALA A 58 9.57 9.66 -1.04
CA ALA A 58 10.00 11.05 -0.97
C ALA A 58 8.88 12.03 -1.31
N ALA A 59 8.11 11.77 -2.38
CA ALA A 59 7.01 12.62 -2.81
C ALA A 59 5.90 12.72 -1.74
N GLU A 60 5.46 11.61 -1.14
CA GLU A 60 4.42 11.66 -0.11
C GLU A 60 4.88 12.45 1.12
N ASN A 61 6.10 12.18 1.57
CA ASN A 61 6.60 12.74 2.82
C ASN A 61 7.22 14.14 2.63
N GLY A 62 6.97 14.80 1.49
CA GLY A 62 7.46 16.14 1.20
C GLY A 62 8.99 16.27 1.15
N LEU A 63 9.71 15.18 0.90
CA LEU A 63 11.17 15.15 0.97
C LEU A 63 11.79 15.71 -0.32
N THR A 64 12.23 16.97 -0.26
CA THR A 64 12.98 17.62 -1.36
C THR A 64 14.27 16.88 -1.73
N ASN A 65 14.85 16.11 -0.80
CA ASN A 65 16.06 15.32 -1.03
C ASN A 65 15.93 13.91 -0.40
N PRO A 66 15.79 12.84 -1.22
CA PRO A 66 15.73 11.44 -0.77
C PRO A 66 16.87 10.98 0.15
N ASN A 67 18.03 11.63 0.09
CA ASN A 67 19.20 11.29 0.89
C ASN A 67 19.20 11.96 2.28
N ARG A 68 18.14 12.71 2.64
CA ARG A 68 18.02 13.46 3.91
C ARG A 68 16.89 12.97 4.80
N VAL A 69 16.78 11.65 4.98
CA VAL A 69 15.99 11.05 6.08
C VAL A 69 16.76 11.14 7.40
N ARG A 70 16.06 11.22 8.53
CA ARG A 70 16.65 11.30 9.88
C ARG A 70 16.07 10.22 10.80
N PRO A 71 16.85 9.66 11.73
CA PRO A 71 16.31 8.76 12.75
C PRO A 71 15.15 9.40 13.54
N GLY A 72 14.12 8.62 13.84
CA GLY A 72 12.87 9.09 14.47
C GLY A 72 11.87 9.75 13.50
N GLN A 73 12.21 9.92 12.22
CA GLN A 73 11.30 10.47 11.23
C GLN A 73 10.25 9.44 10.83
N HIS A 74 8.98 9.83 10.87
CA HIS A 74 7.88 9.04 10.30
C HIS A 74 7.83 9.20 8.78
N LEU A 75 7.68 8.09 8.07
CA LEU A 75 7.51 8.02 6.62
C LEU A 75 6.26 7.22 6.27
N TRP A 76 5.28 7.85 5.63
CA TRP A 76 4.19 7.17 4.95
C TRP A 76 4.72 6.42 3.73
N ILE A 77 4.45 5.12 3.64
CA ILE A 77 5.03 4.26 2.60
C ILE A 77 4.00 4.00 1.49
N PRO A 78 4.19 4.58 0.30
CA PRO A 78 3.41 4.24 -0.88
C PRO A 78 3.55 2.82 -1.35
N TYR A 79 2.42 2.18 -1.66
CA TYR A 79 2.40 1.12 -2.64
C TYR A 79 2.54 1.67 -4.07
N VAL A 80 3.74 2.16 -4.39
CA VAL A 80 4.19 2.49 -5.74
C VAL A 80 5.37 1.56 -6.07
N PRO A 81 5.11 0.36 -6.61
CA PRO A 81 6.11 -0.70 -6.81
C PRO A 81 7.26 -0.25 -7.71
N ALA A 82 8.49 -0.68 -7.40
CA ALA A 82 9.66 -0.36 -8.22
C ALA A 82 10.70 -1.48 -8.24
N THR A 83 11.28 -1.73 -9.41
CA THR A 83 12.49 -2.56 -9.57
C THR A 83 13.72 -1.73 -9.22
N LEU A 84 14.30 -1.96 -8.04
CA LEU A 84 15.49 -1.26 -7.56
C LEU A 84 16.75 -2.11 -7.78
N PRO A 85 17.93 -1.50 -8.03
CA PRO A 85 19.20 -2.22 -8.04
C PRO A 85 19.47 -2.95 -6.71
N PRO A 86 20.17 -4.09 -6.72
CA PRO A 86 20.56 -4.80 -5.50
C PRO A 86 21.33 -3.91 -4.52
N GLY A 87 21.09 -4.09 -3.23
CA GLY A 87 21.75 -3.34 -2.17
C GLY A 87 21.12 -3.62 -0.81
N HIS A 88 21.65 -2.99 0.24
CA HIS A 88 21.18 -3.18 1.61
C HIS A 88 19.67 -2.92 1.75
N THR A 89 18.93 -3.87 2.31
CA THR A 89 17.49 -3.81 2.61
C THR A 89 17.28 -3.50 4.09
N CYS A 90 16.45 -2.52 4.40
CA CYS A 90 16.01 -2.25 5.78
C CYS A 90 14.69 -2.99 6.07
N ALA A 91 14.44 -3.31 7.33
CA ALA A 91 13.30 -4.12 7.72
C ALA A 91 12.00 -3.30 7.66
N PRO A 92 10.95 -3.76 6.97
CA PRO A 92 9.64 -3.14 7.05
C PRO A 92 9.12 -2.98 8.49
N GLN A 93 8.44 -1.88 8.71
CA GLN A 93 7.67 -1.57 9.92
C GLN A 93 6.23 -1.39 9.47
N PHE A 94 5.30 -2.16 10.02
CA PHE A 94 3.88 -2.02 9.69
C PHE A 94 3.17 -1.27 10.83
N PRO A 95 2.02 -0.62 10.57
CA PRO A 95 1.22 -0.02 11.63
C PRO A 95 0.84 -1.14 12.61
N ASP A 96 1.34 -1.01 13.84
CA ASP A 96 0.86 -1.59 15.11
C ASP A 96 1.99 -1.58 16.15
N GLY A 97 3.24 -1.76 15.72
CA GLY A 97 4.46 -1.59 16.56
C GLY A 97 4.65 -2.60 17.70
N ASP A 98 3.60 -3.29 18.13
CA ASP A 98 3.55 -4.04 19.40
C ASP A 98 2.75 -5.36 19.32
N VAL A 99 2.43 -5.85 18.11
CA VAL A 99 1.96 -7.22 17.91
C VAL A 99 3.12 -8.11 17.45
N THR A 100 3.24 -9.27 18.09
CA THR A 100 3.78 -10.46 17.40
C THR A 100 3.15 -10.55 16.00
N PRO A 101 3.92 -10.79 14.91
CA PRO A 101 3.37 -10.84 13.57
C PRO A 101 2.10 -11.69 13.59
N PRO A 102 0.93 -11.17 13.16
CA PRO A 102 -0.34 -11.85 13.41
C PRO A 102 -0.20 -13.29 12.93
N VAL A 103 -0.56 -14.25 13.78
CA VAL A 103 -0.23 -15.67 13.55
C VAL A 103 -0.65 -16.02 12.14
N CYS A 104 0.22 -16.66 11.35
CA CYS A 104 -0.01 -16.89 9.93
C CYS A 104 -1.17 -17.86 9.68
N THR A 105 -2.38 -17.31 9.70
CA THR A 105 -3.65 -17.96 9.43
C THR A 105 -4.04 -17.69 7.99
N CYS A 106 -4.15 -18.76 7.21
CA CYS A 106 -4.48 -18.66 5.79
C CYS A 106 -5.97 -18.33 5.63
N ALA A 107 -6.30 -17.12 5.18
CA ALA A 107 -7.63 -16.75 4.72
C ALA A 107 -8.00 -17.52 3.43
N ALA A 108 -7.00 -17.79 2.59
CA ALA A 108 -7.15 -18.58 1.37
C ALA A 108 -5.85 -19.35 1.06
N HIS A 109 -5.94 -20.25 0.07
CA HIS A 109 -4.78 -20.89 -0.54
C HIS A 109 -4.73 -20.53 -2.03
N HIS A 110 -3.55 -20.17 -2.54
CA HIS A 110 -3.35 -19.78 -3.94
C HIS A 110 -2.28 -20.65 -4.62
N THR A 111 -2.65 -21.34 -5.70
CA THR A 111 -1.69 -22.08 -6.52
C THR A 111 -1.00 -21.14 -7.51
N VAL A 112 0.32 -20.97 -7.38
CA VAL A 112 1.13 -20.08 -8.23
C VAL A 112 1.09 -20.55 -9.69
N ALA A 113 0.42 -19.78 -10.55
CA ALA A 113 0.40 -20.07 -11.99
C ALA A 113 1.81 -19.95 -12.63
N PRO A 114 2.08 -20.66 -13.75
CA PRO A 114 3.32 -20.49 -14.52
C PRO A 114 3.58 -19.02 -14.88
N GLY A 115 4.78 -18.52 -14.58
CA GLY A 115 5.14 -17.11 -14.80
C GLY A 115 4.50 -16.10 -13.85
N SER A 116 3.73 -16.53 -12.84
CA SER A 116 3.26 -15.67 -11.75
C SER A 116 4.39 -15.34 -10.76
N ASN A 117 4.19 -14.31 -9.95
CA ASN A 117 5.10 -13.88 -8.90
C ASN A 117 4.33 -13.31 -7.69
N LEU A 118 4.99 -13.17 -6.54
CA LEU A 118 4.33 -12.66 -5.33
C LEU A 118 3.71 -11.28 -5.52
N TYR A 119 4.27 -10.43 -6.39
CA TYR A 119 3.72 -9.11 -6.72
C TYR A 119 2.33 -9.20 -7.38
N ARG A 120 2.15 -10.08 -8.38
CA ARG A 120 0.84 -10.32 -9.00
C ARG A 120 -0.16 -10.93 -8.03
N ILE A 121 0.31 -11.78 -7.13
CA ILE A 121 -0.52 -12.44 -6.11
C ILE A 121 -0.95 -11.42 -5.03
N SER A 122 -0.05 -10.54 -4.59
CA SER A 122 -0.40 -9.45 -3.66
C SER A 122 -1.46 -8.51 -4.23
N LEU A 123 -1.36 -8.18 -5.53
CA LEU A 123 -2.38 -7.39 -6.23
C LEU A 123 -3.74 -8.10 -6.28
N LEU A 124 -3.76 -9.42 -6.51
CA LEU A 124 -4.99 -10.20 -6.62
C LEU A 124 -5.78 -10.27 -5.30
N TYR A 125 -5.08 -10.35 -4.17
CA TYR A 125 -5.72 -10.53 -2.86
C TYR A 125 -5.75 -9.25 -2.00
N GLY A 126 -5.09 -8.16 -2.40
CA GLY A 126 -4.97 -6.95 -1.57
C GLY A 126 -4.07 -7.11 -0.35
N VAL A 127 -3.21 -8.15 -0.32
CA VAL A 127 -2.33 -8.51 0.80
C VAL A 127 -0.88 -8.24 0.43
N SER A 128 -0.08 -7.67 1.34
CA SER A 128 1.35 -7.38 1.09
C SER A 128 2.14 -8.60 0.59
N MET A 129 2.97 -8.42 -0.45
CA MET A 129 3.83 -9.49 -0.99
C MET A 129 4.77 -10.06 0.07
N TRP A 130 5.23 -9.20 1.00
CA TRP A 130 6.12 -9.59 2.09
C TRP A 130 5.38 -10.41 3.15
N ARG A 131 4.12 -10.06 3.41
CA ARG A 131 3.23 -10.78 4.33
C ARG A 131 2.87 -12.17 3.80
N ILE A 132 2.63 -12.30 2.49
CA ILE A 132 2.51 -13.61 1.83
C ILE A 132 3.85 -14.36 1.93
N ALA A 133 4.99 -13.70 1.71
CA ALA A 133 6.30 -14.35 1.79
C ALA A 133 6.63 -14.89 3.18
N GLU A 134 6.43 -14.08 4.22
CA GLU A 134 6.56 -14.43 5.64
C GLU A 134 5.79 -15.70 5.98
N CYS A 135 4.47 -15.70 5.72
CA CYS A 135 3.59 -16.83 6.03
C CYS A 135 3.82 -18.09 5.16
N ASN A 136 4.75 -18.05 4.22
CA ASN A 136 5.17 -19.19 3.40
C ASN A 136 6.68 -19.49 3.49
N GLY A 137 7.42 -18.83 4.40
CA GLY A 137 8.87 -19.02 4.56
C GLY A 137 9.70 -18.60 3.33
N ILE A 138 9.18 -17.71 2.48
CA ILE A 138 9.83 -17.29 1.23
C ILE A 138 10.84 -16.17 1.51
N LEU A 139 12.11 -16.52 1.58
CA LEU A 139 13.19 -15.55 1.84
C LEU A 139 13.52 -14.64 0.63
N ASN A 140 13.11 -15.00 -0.59
CA ASN A 140 13.37 -14.21 -1.80
C ASN A 140 12.06 -13.92 -2.52
N LEU A 141 11.59 -12.67 -2.42
CA LEU A 141 10.31 -12.20 -2.98
C LEU A 141 10.19 -12.41 -4.50
N ASN A 142 11.32 -12.46 -5.22
CA ASN A 142 11.35 -12.66 -6.66
C ASN A 142 11.31 -14.14 -7.07
N ARG A 143 11.27 -15.08 -6.12
CA ARG A 143 11.42 -16.53 -6.38
C ARG A 143 10.31 -17.36 -5.74
N VAL A 144 9.17 -17.42 -6.42
CA VAL A 144 8.14 -18.46 -6.19
C VAL A 144 8.19 -19.53 -7.28
N ARG A 145 7.87 -20.77 -6.91
CA ARG A 145 7.76 -21.89 -7.86
C ARG A 145 6.34 -21.95 -8.42
N ALA A 146 6.21 -22.10 -9.75
CA ALA A 146 4.95 -22.47 -10.36
C ALA A 146 4.45 -23.80 -9.78
N GLY A 147 3.14 -23.92 -9.56
CA GLY A 147 2.52 -25.06 -8.88
C GLY A 147 2.66 -25.08 -7.35
N ALA A 148 3.44 -24.18 -6.74
CA ALA A 148 3.43 -24.03 -5.29
C ALA A 148 2.08 -23.53 -4.80
N VAL A 149 1.58 -24.08 -3.70
CA VAL A 149 0.39 -23.58 -3.01
C VAL A 149 0.85 -22.63 -1.90
N LEU A 150 0.42 -21.37 -1.97
CA LEU A 150 0.72 -20.36 -0.96
C LEU A 150 -0.46 -20.17 -0.02
N CYS A 151 -0.16 -20.14 1.28
CA CYS A 151 -1.01 -19.54 2.29
C CYS A 151 -1.18 -18.04 1.98
N ILE A 152 -2.40 -17.59 1.69
CA ILE A 152 -2.73 -16.17 1.61
C ILE A 152 -3.31 -15.77 2.97
N PRO A 153 -2.60 -14.99 3.78
CA PRO A 153 -3.08 -14.61 5.10
C PRO A 153 -4.24 -13.60 5.02
N CYS A 154 -4.96 -13.43 6.12
CA CYS A 154 -5.88 -12.31 6.28
C CYS A 154 -5.14 -10.97 6.06
N SER A 155 -5.86 -10.00 5.49
CA SER A 155 -5.47 -8.59 5.37
C SER A 155 -5.32 -7.93 6.73
#